data_AF-A0A7S0UAP9-F1
#
_entry.id   AF-A0A7S0UAP9-F1
#
_cell.length_a   1.000
_cell.length_b   1.000
_cell.length_c   1.000
_cell.angle_alpha   90.00
_cell.angle_beta   90.00
_cell.angle_gamma   90.00
#
_symmetry.space_group_name_H-M   'P 1'
#
loop_
_entity.id
_entity.type
_entity.pdbx_description
1 polymer ?
#
loop_
_entity_poly.entity_id
_entity_poly.type
_entity_poly.pdbx_seq_one_letter_code
_entity_poly.pdbx_strand_id
1 'polypeptide(L)'
;SKYHISALYVVDLKRFRATGAGDQLRVIYSQLSRDPNSLANLDQDLPNYAQHGVPIFSLPQEWLWCETWCSGETKATAKTIDLCNNPMTKEPKLDQAKRIIAEWTELDDIQASAAEAVEAA
;
A
#
# COMPACT_ATOMS: atom_id res chain seq x y z
N SER A 1 0.43 -2.97 -19.54
CA SER A 1 0.26 -3.73 -18.28
C SER A 1 -0.58 -2.93 -17.30
N LYS A 2 -1.14 -3.56 -16.25
CA LYS A 2 -1.88 -2.84 -15.20
C LYS A 2 -0.93 -1.97 -14.37
N TYR A 3 -1.42 -0.85 -13.85
CA TYR A 3 -0.73 -0.07 -12.84
C TYR A 3 -1.10 -0.62 -11.46
N HIS A 4 -0.11 -1.08 -10.70
CA HIS A 4 -0.29 -1.74 -9.41
C HIS A 4 0.01 -0.78 -8.24
N ILE A 5 -0.68 -0.97 -7.12
CA ILE A 5 -0.56 -0.12 -5.92
C ILE A 5 0.44 -0.73 -4.94
N SER A 6 1.33 0.07 -4.35
CA SER A 6 2.38 -0.39 -3.44
C SER A 6 1.93 -0.61 -2.00
N ALA A 7 0.68 -0.27 -1.65
CA ALA A 7 0.14 -0.41 -0.30
C ALA A 7 0.03 -1.86 0.19
N LEU A 8 -0.17 -2.82 -0.71
CA LEU A 8 -0.26 -4.25 -0.39
C LEU A 8 0.34 -5.10 -1.52
N TYR A 9 1.29 -5.96 -1.19
CA TYR A 9 1.88 -6.90 -2.15
C TYR A 9 2.47 -8.12 -1.44
N VAL A 10 2.72 -9.18 -2.21
CA VAL A 10 3.37 -10.41 -1.75
C VAL A 10 4.68 -10.59 -2.51
N VAL A 11 5.74 -10.97 -1.79
CA VAL A 11 7.03 -11.30 -2.39
C VAL A 11 7.35 -12.78 -2.13
N ASP A 12 7.38 -13.59 -3.18
CA ASP A 12 8.03 -14.90 -3.11
C ASP A 12 9.56 -14.67 -3.05
N LEU A 13 10.09 -14.64 -1.83
CA LEU A 13 11.51 -14.38 -1.59
C LEU A 13 12.43 -15.43 -2.22
N LYS A 14 12.00 -16.70 -2.35
CA LYS A 14 12.83 -17.74 -2.97
C LYS A 14 12.95 -17.47 -4.47
N ARG A 15 11.82 -17.22 -5.13
CA ARG A 15 11.79 -16.87 -6.56
C ARG A 15 12.50 -15.55 -6.83
N PHE A 16 12.23 -14.52 -6.04
CA PHE A 16 12.80 -13.18 -6.17
C PHE A 16 14.33 -13.20 -6.13
N ARG A 17 14.91 -14.01 -5.23
CA ARG A 17 16.37 -14.24 -5.18
C ARG A 17 16.86 -15.05 -6.38
N ALA A 18 16.17 -16.14 -6.73
CA ALA A 18 16.58 -17.02 -7.82
C ALA A 18 16.61 -16.33 -9.19
N THR A 19 15.79 -15.30 -9.42
CA THR A 19 15.74 -14.54 -10.68
C THR A 19 16.62 -13.29 -10.67
N GLY A 20 17.31 -12.97 -9.57
CA GLY A 20 18.10 -11.74 -9.46
C GLY A 20 17.26 -10.46 -9.54
N ALA A 21 15.96 -10.53 -9.22
CA ALA A 21 15.02 -9.40 -9.40
C ALA A 21 15.46 -8.15 -8.63
N GLY A 22 16.01 -8.32 -7.42
CA GLY A 22 16.51 -7.21 -6.61
C GLY A 22 17.67 -6.45 -7.26
N ASP A 23 18.59 -7.13 -7.94
CA ASP A 23 19.69 -6.48 -8.65
C ASP A 23 19.20 -5.73 -9.88
N GLN A 24 18.25 -6.30 -10.62
CA GLN A 24 17.61 -5.60 -11.74
C GLN A 24 16.92 -4.31 -11.29
N LEU A 25 16.13 -4.36 -10.21
CA LEU A 25 15.48 -3.17 -9.64
C LEU A 25 16.51 -2.11 -9.22
N ARG A 26 17.62 -2.50 -8.60
CA ARG A 26 18.70 -1.57 -8.21
C ARG A 26 19.38 -0.91 -9.41
N VAL A 27 19.66 -1.67 -10.48
CA VAL A 27 20.26 -1.13 -11.71
C VAL A 27 19.30 -0.13 -12.38
N ILE A 28 18.02 -0.49 -12.51
CA ILE A 28 16.99 0.39 -13.08
C ILE A 28 16.86 1.66 -12.24
N TYR A 29 16.77 1.54 -10.91
CA TYR A 29 16.75 2.68 -10.01
C TYR A 29 17.96 3.59 -10.22
N SER A 30 19.18 3.05 -10.27
CA SER A 30 20.41 3.84 -10.47
C SER A 30 20.44 4.61 -11.81
N GLN A 31 19.74 4.11 -12.82
CA GLN A 31 19.59 4.80 -14.11
C GLN A 31 18.56 5.92 -14.02
N LEU A 32 17.37 5.64 -13.46
CA LEU A 32 16.26 6.58 -13.37
C LEU A 32 16.50 7.69 -12.34
N SER A 33 17.16 7.39 -11.22
CA SER A 33 17.39 8.33 -10.12
C SER A 33 18.32 9.50 -10.46
N ARG A 34 18.87 9.53 -11.69
CA ARG A 34 19.70 10.63 -12.18
C ARG A 34 18.86 11.87 -12.51
N ASP A 35 17.60 11.67 -12.90
CA ASP A 35 16.64 12.74 -13.10
C ASP A 35 15.66 12.77 -11.91
N PRO A 36 15.61 13.88 -11.14
CA PRO A 36 14.73 13.98 -9.97
C PRO A 36 13.23 13.90 -10.32
N ASN A 37 12.85 14.06 -11.59
CA ASN A 37 11.45 14.00 -12.03
C ASN A 37 11.01 12.61 -12.52
N SER A 38 11.92 11.62 -12.54
CA SER A 38 11.64 10.30 -13.14
C SER A 38 10.81 9.37 -12.25
N LEU A 39 10.86 9.52 -10.92
CA LEU A 39 10.18 8.64 -9.97
C LEU A 39 9.45 9.48 -8.92
N ALA A 40 8.14 9.67 -9.09
CA ALA A 40 7.34 10.48 -8.17
C ALA A 40 7.10 9.74 -6.85
N ASN A 41 6.79 8.43 -6.93
CA ASN A 41 6.65 7.54 -5.79
C ASN A 41 7.50 6.29 -6.04
N LEU A 42 8.75 6.29 -5.56
CA LEU A 42 9.74 5.24 -5.83
C LEU A 42 9.20 3.81 -5.64
N ASP A 43 8.50 3.58 -4.53
CA ASP A 43 7.95 2.29 -4.13
C ASP A 43 6.87 1.76 -5.08
N GLN A 44 6.15 2.65 -5.77
CA GLN A 44 5.12 2.29 -6.73
C GLN A 44 5.63 2.34 -8.17
N ASP A 45 6.33 3.40 -8.55
CA ASP A 45 6.74 3.66 -9.92
C ASP A 45 7.84 2.70 -10.38
N LEU A 46 8.80 2.36 -9.52
CA LEU A 46 9.90 1.47 -9.89
C LEU A 46 9.40 0.05 -10.24
N PRO A 47 8.60 -0.64 -9.41
CA PRO A 47 8.03 -1.94 -9.78
C PRO A 47 7.14 -1.85 -11.02
N ASN A 48 6.34 -0.77 -11.16
CA ASN A 48 5.46 -0.59 -12.32
C ASN A 48 6.22 -0.39 -13.63
N TYR A 49 7.32 0.36 -13.60
CA TYR A 49 8.22 0.53 -14.75
C TYR A 49 8.93 -0.77 -15.11
N ALA A 50 9.41 -1.51 -14.10
CA ALA A 50 10.21 -2.72 -14.28
C ALA A 50 9.40 -3.97 -14.67
N GLN A 51 8.06 -3.91 -14.78
CA GLN A 51 7.18 -5.07 -14.96
C GLN A 51 7.56 -6.01 -16.11
N HIS A 52 8.19 -5.49 -17.17
CA HIS A 52 8.64 -6.29 -18.30
C HIS A 52 9.84 -7.19 -17.97
N GLY A 53 10.76 -6.74 -17.11
CA GLY A 53 11.93 -7.50 -16.67
C GLY A 53 11.74 -8.21 -15.32
N VAL A 54 10.90 -7.64 -14.46
CA VAL A 54 10.53 -8.17 -13.14
C VAL A 54 9.01 -8.32 -13.10
N PRO A 55 8.46 -9.50 -13.49
CA PRO A 55 7.02 -9.70 -13.63
C PRO A 55 6.24 -9.44 -12.34
N ILE A 56 5.09 -8.77 -12.46
CA ILE A 56 4.11 -8.60 -11.39
C ILE A 56 2.88 -9.47 -11.69
N PHE A 57 2.46 -10.23 -10.69
CA PHE A 57 1.22 -11.01 -10.73
C PHE A 57 0.14 -10.26 -9.96
N SER A 58 -1.00 -9.98 -10.61
CA SER A 58 -2.07 -9.21 -9.98
C SER A 58 -2.82 -10.04 -8.94
N LEU A 59 -3.00 -9.48 -7.74
CA LEU A 59 -3.96 -9.98 -6.77
C LEU A 59 -5.40 -9.65 -7.23
N PRO A 60 -6.41 -10.45 -6.81
CA PRO A 60 -7.82 -10.09 -6.96
C PRO A 60 -8.15 -8.72 -6.33
N GLN A 61 -9.12 -8.00 -6.90
CA GLN A 61 -9.49 -6.65 -6.46
C GLN A 61 -9.91 -6.59 -4.99
N GLU A 62 -10.53 -7.65 -4.46
CA GLU A 62 -11.00 -7.65 -3.07
C GLU A 62 -9.87 -7.52 -2.02
N TRP A 63 -8.62 -7.72 -2.42
CA TRP A 63 -7.47 -7.59 -1.52
C TRP A 63 -7.15 -6.16 -1.13
N LEU A 64 -7.56 -5.15 -1.91
CA LEU A 64 -7.27 -3.76 -1.61
C LEU A 64 -8.45 -2.88 -2.01
N TRP A 65 -9.07 -2.25 -1.02
CA TRP A 65 -10.13 -1.28 -1.22
C TRP A 65 -9.68 0.10 -0.74
N CYS A 66 -10.09 1.15 -1.43
CA CYS A 66 -9.89 2.52 -0.98
C CYS A 66 -11.04 3.42 -1.44
N GLU A 67 -11.49 4.34 -0.58
CA GLU A 67 -12.75 5.07 -0.80
C GLU A 67 -12.75 5.94 -2.05
N THR A 68 -11.61 6.53 -2.40
CA THR A 68 -11.49 7.45 -3.53
C THR A 68 -11.67 6.75 -4.88
N TRP A 69 -11.21 5.50 -4.99
CA TRP A 69 -11.10 4.81 -6.29
C TRP A 69 -11.96 3.54 -6.39
N CYS A 70 -12.54 3.08 -5.28
CA CYS A 70 -13.44 1.92 -5.24
C CYS A 70 -14.87 2.35 -4.91
N SER A 71 -15.86 1.68 -5.48
CA SER A 71 -17.26 1.88 -5.11
C SER A 71 -17.54 1.49 -3.65
N GLY A 72 -18.51 2.14 -3.02
CA GLY A 72 -18.97 1.74 -1.68
C GLY A 72 -19.50 0.30 -1.62
N GLU A 73 -20.07 -0.22 -2.71
CA GLU A 73 -20.61 -1.58 -2.80
C GLU A 73 -19.53 -2.66 -2.61
N THR A 74 -18.32 -2.45 -3.14
CA THR A 74 -17.23 -3.43 -3.06
C THR A 74 -16.55 -3.48 -1.69
N LYS A 75 -16.83 -2.51 -0.81
CA LYS A 75 -16.29 -2.46 0.55
C LYS A 75 -16.70 -3.68 1.37
N ALA A 76 -17.93 -4.19 1.16
CA ALA A 76 -18.43 -5.36 1.89
C ALA A 76 -17.61 -6.64 1.64
N THR A 77 -16.90 -6.70 0.51
CA THR A 77 -16.03 -7.83 0.15
C THR A 77 -14.54 -7.55 0.38
N ALA A 78 -14.19 -6.34 0.84
CA ALA A 78 -12.80 -5.94 0.99
C ALA A 78 -12.10 -6.74 2.10
N LYS A 79 -10.90 -7.24 1.80
CA LYS A 79 -10.03 -7.93 2.75
C LYS A 79 -9.08 -6.98 3.45
N THR A 80 -8.70 -5.88 2.80
CA THR A 80 -7.95 -4.79 3.39
C THR A 80 -8.43 -3.44 2.86
N ILE A 81 -8.25 -2.39 3.66
CA ILE A 81 -8.63 -1.02 3.33
C ILE A 81 -7.40 -0.13 3.45
N ASP A 82 -7.03 0.54 2.35
CA ASP A 82 -6.07 1.64 2.37
C ASP A 82 -6.81 2.97 2.52
N LEU A 83 -6.40 3.77 3.51
CA LEU A 83 -6.84 5.15 3.70
C LEU A 83 -6.07 6.07 2.74
N CYS A 84 -6.34 5.89 1.45
CA CYS A 84 -5.68 6.59 0.36
C CYS A 84 -6.02 8.09 0.39
N ASN A 85 -5.11 8.92 -0.13
CA ASN A 85 -5.37 10.35 -0.23
C ASN A 85 -6.50 10.63 -1.25
N ASN A 86 -7.37 11.57 -0.92
CA ASN A 86 -8.40 12.07 -1.83
C ASN A 86 -7.86 13.34 -2.53
N PRO A 87 -7.83 13.41 -3.87
CA PRO A 87 -7.37 14.60 -4.57
C PRO A 87 -8.37 15.77 -4.51
N MET A 88 -9.64 15.50 -4.18
CA MET A 88 -10.72 16.48 -4.15
C MET A 88 -10.98 17.05 -2.74
N THR A 89 -10.56 16.35 -1.69
CA THR A 89 -10.78 16.75 -0.29
C THR A 89 -9.50 16.63 0.52
N LYS A 90 -9.42 17.34 1.66
CA LYS A 90 -8.29 17.28 2.58
C LYS A 90 -8.68 16.73 3.96
N GLU A 91 -9.60 15.75 3.97
CA GLU A 91 -10.02 15.09 5.21
C GLU A 91 -8.80 14.42 5.88
N PRO A 92 -8.48 14.73 7.15
CA PRO A 92 -7.40 14.09 7.89
C PRO A 92 -7.58 12.57 7.98
N LYS A 93 -6.48 11.82 7.99
CA LYS A 93 -6.52 10.33 8.06
C LYS A 93 -7.24 9.81 9.32
N LEU A 94 -7.15 10.51 10.45
CA LEU A 94 -7.84 10.11 11.68
C LEU A 94 -9.36 10.19 11.54
N ASP A 95 -9.86 11.22 10.86
CA ASP A 95 -11.30 11.39 10.63
C ASP A 95 -11.80 10.34 9.62
N GLN A 96 -11.03 10.10 8.55
CA GLN A 96 -11.29 9.01 7.61
C GLN A 96 -11.35 7.66 8.31
N ALA A 97 -10.39 7.36 9.20
CA ALA A 97 -10.33 6.08 9.88
C ALA A 97 -11.59 5.82 10.71
N LYS A 98 -12.01 6.79 11.53
CA LYS A 98 -13.24 6.71 12.35
C LYS A 98 -14.51 6.58 11.52
N ARG A 99 -14.56 7.24 10.36
CA ARG A 99 -15.74 7.23 9.47
C ARG A 99 -15.82 5.98 8.60
N ILE A 100 -14.69 5.51 8.09
CA ILE A 100 -14.60 4.42 7.10
C ILE A 100 -14.53 3.07 7.82
N ILE A 101 -13.80 2.94 8.92
CA ILE A 101 -13.53 1.66 9.57
C ILE A 101 -14.31 1.62 10.89
N ALA A 102 -15.34 0.79 10.95
CA ALA A 102 -16.30 0.79 12.07
C ALA A 102 -15.63 0.40 13.39
N GLU A 103 -14.69 -0.53 13.33
CA GLU A 103 -13.92 -1.05 14.45
C GLU A 103 -12.73 -0.17 14.88
N TRP A 104 -12.45 0.93 14.17
CA TRP A 104 -11.23 1.71 14.41
C TRP A 104 -11.17 2.30 15.81
N THR A 105 -12.26 2.89 16.30
CA THR A 105 -12.30 3.50 17.64
C THR A 105 -12.13 2.47 18.74
N GLU A 106 -12.70 1.27 18.56
CA GLU A 106 -12.54 0.18 19.52
C GLU A 106 -11.08 -0.31 19.58
N LEU A 107 -10.42 -0.45 18.42
CA LEU A 107 -9.01 -0.83 18.36
C LEU A 107 -8.08 0.22 18.99
N ASP A 108 -8.39 1.51 18.79
CA ASP A 108 -7.66 2.64 19.38
C ASP A 108 -7.80 2.63 20.92
N ASP A 109 -9.02 2.42 21.43
CA ASP A 109 -9.30 2.32 22.88
C ASP A 109 -8.58 1.12 23.54
N ILE A 110 -8.51 -0.02 22.84
CA ILE A 110 -7.75 -1.20 23.30
C ILE A 110 -6.26 -0.85 23.40
N GLN A 111 -5.70 -0.17 22.40
CA GLN A 111 -4.30 0.25 22.41
C GLN A 111 -4.02 1.21 23.58
N ALA A 112 -4.88 2.21 23.77
CA ALA A 112 -4.74 3.19 24.85
C ALA A 112 -4.78 2.52 26.23
N SER A 113 -5.76 1.65 26.46
CA SER A 113 -5.89 0.89 27.71
C SER A 113 -4.67 0.01 27.99
N ALA A 114 -4.10 -0.61 26.95
CA ALA A 114 -2.88 -1.41 27.07
C ALA A 114 -1.65 -0.56 27.43
N ALA A 115 -1.55 0.66 26.90
CA ALA A 115 -0.46 1.58 27.23
C ALA A 115 -0.53 2.03 28.69
N GLU A 116 -1.72 2.43 29.17
CA GLU A 116 -1.93 2.82 30.57
C GLU A 116 -1.59 1.68 31.54
N ALA A 117 -1.94 0.44 31.20
CA ALA A 117 -1.63 -0.73 32.02
C ALA A 117 -0.11 -0.99 32.15
N VAL A 118 0.67 -0.69 31.10
CA VAL A 118 2.15 -0.81 31.14
C VAL A 118 2.76 0.30 31.99
N GLU A 119 2.23 1.53 31.92
CA GLU A 119 2.73 2.66 32.71
C GLU A 119 2.43 2.54 34.21
N ALA A 120 1.36 1.82 34.57
CA ALA A 120 0.96 1.59 35.96
C ALA A 120 1.73 0.45 36.66
N ALA A 121 2.58 -0.30 35.94
CA ALA A 121 3.35 -1.45 36.43
C ALA A 121 4.79 -1.07 36.82
#